data_AF-A0A843LUS7-F1
#
_entry.id   AF-A0A843LUS7-F1
#
_cell.length_a   1.000
_cell.length_b   1.000
_cell.length_c   1.000
_cell.angle_alpha   90.00
_cell.angle_beta   90.00
_cell.angle_gamma   90.00
#
_symmetry.space_group_name_H-M   'P 1'
#
loop_
_entity.id
_entity.type
_entity.pdbx_description
1 polymer ?
#
loop_
_entity_poly.entity_id
_entity_poly.type
_entity_poly.pdbx_seq_one_letter_code
_entity_poly.pdbx_strand_id
1 'polypeptide(L)'
;MIKSGDQFIAGRSGGVVGAVVPWRGAYAGVAPAHIFHLAGTHRLRVGGLSCQVAYMPNDADLAFFPILGACQPTDLGRPRLGEAMLNNSQHSMRCRISDTSWSVAYVVLPPGNLPGPGDSGSPLIQDGKVVGLLLSLNMHTCKGIAISAEMINREIY
;
A
#
# COMPACT_ATOMS: atom_id res chain seq x y z
N MET A 1 -13.98 -11.31 0.19
CA MET A 1 -12.64 -11.71 -0.26
C MET A 1 -11.74 -10.50 -0.12
N ILE A 2 -10.66 -10.59 0.64
CA ILE A 2 -9.73 -9.47 0.88
C ILE A 2 -8.83 -9.26 -0.34
N LYS A 3 -8.64 -8.03 -0.79
CA LYS A 3 -7.81 -7.71 -1.96
C LYS A 3 -7.07 -6.38 -1.79
N SER A 4 -6.11 -6.15 -2.69
CA SER A 4 -5.46 -4.84 -2.85
C SER A 4 -6.52 -3.74 -3.05
N GLY A 5 -6.35 -2.63 -2.35
CA GLY A 5 -7.30 -1.51 -2.32
C GLY A 5 -8.33 -1.58 -1.20
N ASP A 6 -8.49 -2.70 -0.49
CA ASP A 6 -9.43 -2.79 0.62
C ASP A 6 -8.97 -1.96 1.83
N GLN A 7 -9.92 -1.36 2.54
CA GLN A 7 -9.67 -0.62 3.77
C GLN A 7 -9.48 -1.57 4.96
N PHE A 8 -8.60 -1.20 5.88
CA PHE A 8 -8.45 -1.84 7.18
C PHE A 8 -8.43 -0.80 8.31
N ILE A 9 -8.74 -1.27 9.51
CA ILE A 9 -8.72 -0.46 10.74
C ILE A 9 -7.65 -1.02 11.67
N ALA A 10 -6.77 -0.15 12.18
CA ALA A 10 -5.77 -0.49 13.19
C ALA A 10 -5.91 0.49 14.37
N GLY A 11 -6.44 0.02 15.50
CA GLY A 11 -6.72 0.88 16.65
C GLY A 11 -7.71 1.99 16.31
N ARG A 12 -7.29 3.26 16.45
CA ARG A 12 -8.06 4.47 16.06
C ARG A 12 -7.67 5.01 14.69
N SER A 13 -6.76 4.32 13.98
CA SER A 13 -6.29 4.65 12.65
C SER A 13 -6.78 3.62 11.64
N GLY A 14 -6.42 3.82 10.38
CA GLY A 14 -6.71 2.90 9.30
C GLY A 14 -5.86 3.22 8.08
N GLY A 15 -5.95 2.35 7.10
CA GLY A 15 -5.32 2.54 5.82
C GLY A 15 -5.78 1.49 4.83
N VAL A 16 -5.00 1.33 3.77
CA VAL A 16 -5.35 0.47 2.65
C VAL A 16 -4.41 -0.72 2.58
N VAL A 17 -4.98 -1.89 2.31
CA VAL A 17 -4.22 -3.08 1.90
C VAL A 17 -3.60 -2.77 0.54
N GLY A 18 -2.31 -2.50 0.51
CA GLY A 18 -1.61 -2.15 -0.72
C GLY A 18 -1.44 -3.34 -1.65
N ALA A 19 -1.12 -4.52 -1.10
CA ALA A 19 -0.99 -5.74 -1.86
C ALA A 19 -1.39 -6.97 -1.02
N VAL A 20 -1.71 -8.05 -1.71
CA VAL A 20 -1.86 -9.39 -1.15
C VAL A 20 -0.87 -10.30 -1.88
N VAL A 21 0.10 -10.84 -1.16
CA VAL A 21 1.25 -11.56 -1.73
C VAL A 21 1.44 -12.92 -1.08
N PRO A 22 1.99 -13.92 -1.80
CA PRO A 22 2.45 -15.14 -1.16
C PRO A 22 3.60 -14.82 -0.21
N TRP A 23 3.54 -15.33 1.02
CA TRP A 23 4.54 -15.10 2.04
C TRP A 23 4.54 -16.24 3.07
N ARG A 24 5.70 -16.88 3.26
CA ARG A 24 5.92 -17.95 4.25
C ARG A 24 4.87 -19.08 4.23
N GLY A 25 4.51 -19.55 3.04
CA GLY A 25 3.57 -20.67 2.85
C GLY A 25 2.08 -20.30 2.97
N ALA A 26 1.74 -19.02 3.12
CA ALA A 26 0.37 -18.50 3.11
C ALA A 26 0.30 -17.20 2.29
N TYR A 27 -0.86 -16.53 2.31
CA TYR A 27 -0.97 -15.16 1.81
C TYR A 27 -0.85 -14.15 2.95
N ALA A 28 -0.19 -13.03 2.66
CA ALA A 28 -0.11 -11.87 3.54
C ALA A 28 -0.67 -10.64 2.85
N GLY A 29 -1.38 -9.81 3.60
CA GLY A 29 -1.63 -8.43 3.22
C GLY A 29 -0.41 -7.58 3.55
N VAL A 30 -0.17 -6.58 2.71
CA VAL A 30 0.94 -5.63 2.82
C VAL A 30 0.37 -4.23 2.95
N ALA A 31 0.82 -3.48 3.94
CA ALA A 31 0.44 -2.09 4.18
C ALA A 31 1.64 -1.30 4.73
N PRO A 32 1.62 0.04 4.74
CA PRO A 32 2.67 0.84 5.36
C PRO A 32 2.81 0.58 6.87
N ALA A 33 4.05 0.45 7.36
CA ALA A 33 4.34 0.20 8.77
C ALA A 33 3.97 1.39 9.67
N HIS A 34 4.16 2.62 9.18
CA HIS A 34 3.89 3.83 9.95
C HIS A 34 2.45 3.91 10.47
N ILE A 35 1.48 3.28 9.79
CA ILE A 35 0.09 3.23 10.23
C ILE A 35 -0.02 2.53 11.60
N PHE A 36 0.70 1.42 11.76
CA PHE A 36 0.70 0.62 12.99
C PHE A 36 1.49 1.30 14.12
N HIS A 37 2.59 1.97 13.79
CA HIS A 37 3.35 2.78 14.74
C HIS A 37 2.52 3.95 15.28
N LEU A 38 1.86 4.71 14.40
CA LEU A 38 0.99 5.82 14.78
C LEU A 38 -0.25 5.35 15.57
N ALA A 39 -0.77 4.17 15.24
CA ALA A 39 -1.90 3.58 15.95
C ALA A 39 -1.52 3.00 17.32
N GLY A 40 -0.23 2.77 17.59
CA GLY A 40 0.26 2.11 18.80
C GLY A 40 -0.19 0.65 18.91
N THR A 41 -0.43 -0.03 17.79
CA THR A 41 -0.92 -1.42 17.78
C THR A 41 -0.51 -2.17 16.52
N HIS A 42 -0.28 -3.47 16.66
CA HIS A 42 -0.04 -4.39 15.54
C HIS A 42 -1.31 -5.14 15.13
N ARG A 43 -2.44 -4.92 15.83
CA ARG A 43 -3.72 -5.57 15.51
C ARG A 43 -4.49 -4.73 14.49
N LEU A 44 -5.13 -5.41 13.55
CA LEU A 44 -5.99 -4.78 12.56
C LEU A 44 -7.25 -5.59 12.27
N ARG A 45 -8.25 -4.94 11.71
CA ARG A 45 -9.45 -5.57 11.15
C ARG A 45 -9.56 -5.26 9.66
N VAL A 46 -9.73 -6.29 8.85
CA VAL A 46 -9.84 -6.18 7.39
C VAL A 46 -10.83 -7.22 6.88
N GLY A 47 -11.78 -6.82 6.04
CA GLY A 47 -12.79 -7.74 5.49
C GLY A 47 -13.57 -8.54 6.55
N GLY A 48 -13.77 -7.97 7.74
CA GLY A 48 -14.41 -8.64 8.88
C GLY A 48 -13.51 -9.57 9.70
N LEU A 49 -12.28 -9.86 9.23
CA LEU A 49 -11.30 -10.67 9.94
C LEU A 49 -10.47 -9.82 10.89
N SER A 50 -10.12 -10.39 12.04
CA SER A 50 -9.09 -9.86 12.93
C SER A 50 -7.74 -10.43 12.53
N CYS A 51 -6.80 -9.56 12.18
CA CYS A 51 -5.44 -9.91 11.80
C CYS A 51 -4.43 -9.25 12.75
N GLN A 52 -3.17 -9.68 12.66
CA GLN A 52 -2.05 -9.07 13.36
C GLN A 52 -0.83 -8.99 12.44
N VAL A 53 -0.09 -7.88 12.51
CA VAL A 53 1.18 -7.74 11.82
C VAL A 53 2.18 -8.77 12.37
N ALA A 54 2.74 -9.57 11.48
CA ALA A 54 3.72 -10.60 11.79
C ALA A 54 5.16 -10.17 11.49
N TYR A 55 5.35 -9.20 10.59
CA TYR A 55 6.66 -8.74 10.19
C TYR A 55 6.65 -7.30 9.69
N MET A 56 7.66 -6.52 10.10
CA MET A 56 7.98 -5.21 9.57
C MET A 56 9.49 -5.16 9.31
N PRO A 57 9.96 -5.08 8.06
CA PRO A 57 11.39 -4.84 7.79
C PRO A 57 11.87 -3.53 8.42
N ASN A 58 13.09 -3.51 8.93
CA ASN A 58 13.64 -2.34 9.63
C ASN A 58 14.04 -1.20 8.68
N ASP A 59 14.26 -1.50 7.41
CA ASP A 59 14.75 -0.58 6.39
C ASP A 59 13.67 -0.18 5.37
N ALA A 60 12.41 -0.59 5.59
CA ALA A 60 11.31 -0.31 4.69
C ALA A 60 10.01 -0.05 5.46
N ASP A 61 9.23 0.92 5.01
CA ASP A 61 7.93 1.24 5.59
C ASP A 61 6.86 0.24 5.12
N LEU A 62 7.04 -1.03 5.48
CA LEU A 62 6.16 -2.14 5.14
C LEU A 62 5.78 -2.93 6.39
N ALA A 63 4.56 -3.42 6.41
CA ALA A 63 4.05 -4.34 7.40
C ALA A 63 3.31 -5.47 6.69
N PHE A 64 3.65 -6.69 7.07
CA PHE A 64 3.06 -7.92 6.56
C PHE A 64 2.18 -8.54 7.64
N PHE A 65 0.92 -8.81 7.30
CA PHE A 65 -0.03 -9.49 8.18
C PHE A 65 -0.62 -10.71 7.45
N PRO A 66 -0.54 -11.92 8.03
CA PRO A 66 -1.13 -13.11 7.44
C PRO A 66 -2.65 -12.96 7.26
N ILE A 67 -3.17 -13.43 6.13
CA ILE A 67 -4.60 -13.49 5.85
C ILE A 67 -5.03 -14.96 5.90
N LEU A 68 -5.84 -15.30 6.91
CA LEU A 68 -6.33 -16.67 7.14
C LEU A 68 -7.70 -16.94 6.50
N GLY A 69 -8.18 -16.04 5.64
CA GLY A 69 -9.45 -16.17 4.93
C GLY A 69 -9.30 -15.98 3.42
N ALA A 70 -10.42 -15.96 2.70
CA ALA A 70 -10.42 -15.80 1.26
C ALA A 70 -9.81 -14.46 0.84
N CYS A 71 -8.75 -14.50 0.03
CA CYS A 71 -8.08 -13.32 -0.50
C CYS A 71 -7.79 -13.45 -2.00
N GLN A 72 -7.59 -12.31 -2.66
CA GLN A 72 -7.21 -12.22 -4.06
C GLN A 72 -5.73 -11.82 -4.17
N PRO A 73 -4.85 -12.67 -4.75
CA PRO A 73 -3.46 -12.33 -4.98
C PRO A 73 -3.31 -11.08 -5.86
N THR A 74 -2.25 -10.32 -5.62
CA THR A 74 -1.95 -9.07 -6.33
C THR A 74 -0.79 -9.28 -7.29
N ASP A 75 -1.00 -8.93 -8.56
CA ASP A 75 0.10 -8.88 -9.52
C ASP A 75 0.96 -7.64 -9.26
N LEU A 76 2.21 -7.89 -8.87
CA LEU A 76 3.21 -6.85 -8.67
C LEU A 76 3.93 -6.52 -9.97
N GLY A 77 4.23 -5.24 -10.17
CA GLY A 77 4.99 -4.73 -11.29
C GLY A 77 6.10 -3.78 -10.84
N ARG A 78 6.95 -3.37 -11.78
CA ARG A 78 7.98 -2.38 -11.55
C ARG A 78 7.46 -0.98 -11.92
N PRO A 79 7.63 0.04 -11.06
CA PRO A 79 7.22 1.40 -11.40
C PRO A 79 8.03 1.96 -12.57
N ARG A 80 7.37 2.73 -13.43
CA ARG A 80 7.99 3.42 -14.57
C ARG A 80 7.47 4.85 -14.66
N LEU A 81 8.30 5.75 -15.19
CA LEU A 81 7.89 7.13 -15.43
C LEU A 81 6.65 7.18 -16.33
N GLY A 82 5.70 8.05 -16.01
CA GLY A 82 4.48 8.22 -16.80
C GLY A 82 3.21 8.07 -15.99
N GLU A 83 2.09 7.86 -16.69
CA GLU A 83 0.77 7.82 -16.10
C GLU A 83 0.61 6.63 -15.14
N ALA A 84 -0.15 6.85 -14.08
CA ALA A 84 -0.50 5.85 -13.08
C ALA A 84 -1.85 6.20 -12.44
N MET A 85 -2.32 5.32 -11.58
CA MET A 85 -3.55 5.53 -10.81
C MET A 85 -3.36 5.09 -9.37
N LEU A 86 -3.73 5.94 -8.41
CA LEU A 86 -4.00 5.48 -7.05
C LEU A 86 -5.40 4.88 -7.02
N ASN A 87 -5.54 3.66 -6.52
CA ASN A 87 -6.82 2.95 -6.58
C ASN A 87 -7.10 2.18 -5.29
N ASN A 88 -8.14 2.59 -4.57
CA ASN A 88 -8.62 1.87 -3.39
C ASN A 88 -10.15 1.70 -3.43
N SER A 89 -10.72 1.05 -2.42
CA SER A 89 -12.16 0.74 -2.38
C SER A 89 -13.06 1.97 -2.26
N GLN A 90 -12.52 3.13 -1.88
CA GLN A 90 -13.28 4.38 -1.74
C GLN A 90 -13.26 5.19 -3.03
N HIS A 91 -12.12 5.27 -3.71
CA HIS A 91 -11.99 6.06 -4.92
C HIS A 91 -10.77 5.66 -5.76
N SER A 92 -10.74 6.19 -6.98
CA SER A 92 -9.60 6.10 -7.89
C SER A 92 -9.17 7.51 -8.32
N MET A 93 -7.86 7.72 -8.41
CA MET A 93 -7.26 9.01 -8.73
C MET A 93 -6.14 8.84 -9.75
N ARG A 94 -6.24 9.55 -10.87
CA ARG A 94 -5.14 9.63 -11.84
C ARG A 94 -3.96 10.37 -11.23
N CYS A 95 -2.75 9.89 -11.50
CA CYS A 95 -1.51 10.52 -11.08
C CYS A 95 -0.41 10.25 -12.11
N ARG A 96 0.78 10.78 -11.88
CA ARG A 96 1.95 10.52 -12.74
C ARG A 96 3.16 10.17 -11.89
N ILE A 97 3.85 9.09 -12.20
CA ILE A 97 5.17 8.80 -11.64
C ILE A 97 6.17 9.74 -12.31
N SER A 98 6.76 10.65 -11.53
CA SER A 98 7.71 11.65 -12.00
C SER A 98 9.16 11.21 -11.86
N ASP A 99 9.44 10.35 -10.90
CA ASP A 99 10.77 9.79 -10.65
C ASP A 99 10.63 8.44 -9.93
N THR A 100 11.59 7.54 -10.09
CA THR A 100 11.55 6.23 -9.46
C THR A 100 12.94 5.61 -9.30
N SER A 101 13.12 4.93 -8.16
CA SER A 101 14.24 4.05 -7.86
C SER A 101 13.72 2.63 -7.57
N TRP A 102 14.63 1.73 -7.19
CA TRP A 102 14.26 0.38 -6.75
C TRP A 102 13.41 0.39 -5.47
N SER A 103 13.53 1.42 -4.62
CA SER A 103 12.84 1.46 -3.31
C SER A 103 11.65 2.41 -3.26
N VAL A 104 11.64 3.46 -4.08
CA VAL A 104 10.66 4.55 -4.00
C VAL A 104 10.20 5.00 -5.38
N ALA A 105 8.93 5.35 -5.50
CA ALA A 105 8.36 6.08 -6.63
C ALA A 105 7.82 7.43 -6.15
N TYR A 106 8.21 8.51 -6.84
CA TYR A 106 7.68 9.85 -6.62
C TYR A 106 6.51 10.09 -7.55
N VAL A 107 5.39 10.55 -6.99
CA VAL A 107 4.11 10.67 -7.69
C VAL A 107 3.68 12.14 -7.71
N VAL A 108 3.19 12.61 -8.83
CA VAL A 108 2.53 13.92 -8.97
C VAL A 108 1.03 13.70 -9.00
N LEU A 109 0.33 14.37 -8.10
CA LEU A 109 -1.10 14.29 -7.89
C LEU A 109 -1.81 15.49 -8.53
N PRO A 110 -3.08 15.33 -8.96
CA PRO A 110 -3.86 16.45 -9.49
C PRO A 110 -4.12 17.50 -8.41
N PRO A 111 -3.86 18.79 -8.66
CA PRO A 111 -4.23 19.85 -7.74
C PRO A 111 -5.73 19.82 -7.42
N GLY A 112 -6.08 20.02 -6.15
CA GLY A 112 -7.48 20.03 -5.68
C GLY A 112 -8.13 18.66 -5.52
N ASN A 113 -7.47 17.57 -5.91
CA ASN A 113 -7.93 16.20 -5.69
C ASN A 113 -6.78 15.38 -5.09
N LEU A 114 -6.57 15.55 -3.78
CA LEU A 114 -5.48 14.92 -3.03
C LEU A 114 -6.00 13.79 -2.15
N PRO A 115 -5.22 12.71 -1.96
CA PRO A 115 -5.53 11.68 -0.96
C PRO A 115 -5.67 12.28 0.44
N GLY A 116 -6.57 11.71 1.24
CA GLY A 116 -6.87 12.12 2.60
C GLY A 116 -6.40 11.13 3.67
N PRO A 117 -6.69 11.41 4.95
CA PRO A 117 -6.47 10.46 6.02
C PRO A 117 -7.16 9.11 5.73
N GLY A 118 -6.41 8.02 5.85
CA GLY A 118 -6.89 6.67 5.52
C GLY A 118 -6.51 6.18 4.12
N ASP A 119 -5.94 7.03 3.26
CA ASP A 119 -5.45 6.60 1.94
C ASP A 119 -4.01 6.05 1.97
N SER A 120 -3.31 6.13 3.09
CA SER A 120 -2.00 5.49 3.24
C SER A 120 -2.10 3.99 2.95
N GLY A 121 -1.21 3.51 2.09
CA GLY A 121 -1.21 2.16 1.53
C GLY A 121 -1.95 2.03 0.21
N SER A 122 -2.59 3.10 -0.29
CA SER A 122 -3.33 3.05 -1.56
C SER A 122 -2.43 2.51 -2.68
N PRO A 123 -2.87 1.44 -3.36
CA PRO A 123 -2.12 0.85 -4.47
C PRO A 123 -1.91 1.86 -5.60
N LEU A 124 -0.66 2.01 -6.00
CA LEU A 124 -0.25 2.70 -7.22
C LEU A 124 -0.25 1.70 -8.37
N ILE A 125 -1.10 1.93 -9.37
CA ILE A 125 -1.37 1.02 -10.48
C ILE A 125 -0.77 1.55 -11.78
N GLN A 126 -0.04 0.69 -12.49
CA GLN A 126 0.37 0.87 -13.89
C GLN A 126 0.16 -0.44 -14.65
N ASP A 127 -0.39 -0.37 -15.86
CA ASP A 127 -0.67 -1.53 -16.73
C ASP A 127 -1.39 -2.69 -16.00
N GLY A 128 -2.35 -2.35 -15.13
CA GLY A 128 -3.12 -3.32 -14.37
C GLY A 128 -2.37 -3.97 -13.19
N LYS A 129 -1.13 -3.58 -12.90
CA LYS A 129 -0.31 -4.12 -11.81
C LYS A 129 -0.10 -3.11 -10.70
N VAL A 130 0.05 -3.60 -9.47
CA VAL A 130 0.50 -2.76 -8.35
C VAL A 130 2.01 -2.56 -8.47
N VAL A 131 2.42 -1.31 -8.66
CA VAL A 131 3.83 -0.90 -8.79
C VAL A 131 4.37 -0.18 -7.56
N GLY A 132 3.50 0.16 -6.61
CA GLY A 132 3.89 0.72 -5.33
C GLY A 132 2.71 0.98 -4.40
N LEU A 133 2.99 1.43 -3.17
CA LEU A 133 1.97 1.76 -2.17
C LEU A 133 2.19 3.20 -1.71
N LEU A 134 1.15 4.04 -1.75
CA LEU A 134 1.24 5.43 -1.26
C LEU A 134 1.63 5.46 0.22
N LEU A 135 2.68 6.19 0.57
CA LEU A 135 3.11 6.38 1.95
C LEU A 135 2.69 7.74 2.51
N SER A 136 2.97 8.78 1.74
CA SER A 136 2.80 10.16 2.19
C SER A 136 2.61 11.10 1.00
N LEU A 137 2.18 12.32 1.31
CA LEU A 137 2.03 13.39 0.33
C LEU A 137 2.38 14.74 0.93
N ASN A 138 2.86 15.64 0.08
CA ASN A 138 3.06 17.04 0.37
C ASN A 138 1.94 17.84 -0.31
N MET A 139 1.05 18.40 0.52
CA MET A 139 -0.14 19.11 0.04
C MET A 139 0.19 20.39 -0.74
N HIS A 140 1.30 21.06 -0.43
CA HIS A 140 1.69 22.30 -1.10
C HIS A 140 2.23 22.07 -2.51
N THR A 141 2.92 20.94 -2.71
CA THR A 141 3.55 20.61 -4.00
C THR A 141 2.76 19.59 -4.81
N CYS A 142 1.68 19.04 -4.25
CA CYS A 142 0.91 17.94 -4.82
C CYS A 142 1.80 16.73 -5.19
N LYS A 143 2.87 16.49 -4.42
CA LYS A 143 3.77 15.36 -4.62
C LYS A 143 3.56 14.29 -3.57
N GLY A 144 3.37 13.05 -4.01
CA GLY A 144 3.31 11.85 -3.19
C GLY A 144 4.63 11.07 -3.21
N ILE A 145 4.84 10.27 -2.17
CA ILE A 145 5.88 9.26 -2.10
C ILE A 145 5.18 7.91 -1.98
N ALA A 146 5.56 6.97 -2.83
CA ALA A 146 5.12 5.59 -2.74
C ALA A 146 6.34 4.67 -2.54
N ILE A 147 6.19 3.63 -1.72
CA ILE A 147 7.17 2.56 -1.67
C ILE A 147 7.03 1.70 -2.93
N SER A 148 8.14 1.38 -3.58
CA SER A 148 8.15 0.54 -4.78
C SER A 148 7.69 -0.88 -4.46
N ALA A 149 6.91 -1.49 -5.34
CA ALA A 149 6.55 -2.91 -5.23
C ALA A 149 7.78 -3.85 -5.35
N GLU A 150 8.91 -3.36 -5.85
CA GLU A 150 10.18 -4.09 -5.82
C GLU A 150 10.65 -4.34 -4.37
N MET A 151 10.36 -3.43 -3.42
CA MET A 151 10.62 -3.67 -1.99
C MET A 151 9.78 -4.81 -1.45
N ILE A 152 8.53 -4.94 -1.89
CA ILE A 152 7.66 -6.05 -1.46
C ILE A 152 8.21 -7.37 -2.02
N ASN A 153 8.62 -7.38 -3.29
CA ASN A 153 9.25 -8.55 -3.91
C ASN A 153 10.51 -9.00 -3.15
N ARG A 154 11.34 -8.08 -2.67
CA ARG A 154 12.54 -8.39 -1.88
C ARG A 154 12.24 -9.17 -0.59
N GLU A 155 11.07 -8.96 0.02
CA GLU A 155 10.70 -9.59 1.30
C GLU A 155 9.98 -10.94 1.16
N ILE A 156 9.54 -11.29 -0.05
CA ILE A 156 8.81 -12.55 -0.32
C ILE A 156 9.70 -13.63 -0.96
N TYR A 157 10.90 -13.28 -1.41
CA TYR A 157 11.93 -14.19 -1.95
C TYR A 157 13.17 -14.19 -1.06
#